data_AF-A0AA42SFS7-F1
#
_entry.id   AF-A0AA42SFS7-F1
#
_cell.length_a   1.000
_cell.length_b   1.000
_cell.length_c   1.000
_cell.angle_alpha   90.00
_cell.angle_beta   90.00
_cell.angle_gamma   90.00
#
_symmetry.space_group_name_H-M   'P 1'
#
loop_
_entity.id
_entity.type
_entity.pdbx_description
1 polymer ?
#
loop_
_entity_poly.entity_id
_entity_poly.type
_entity_poly.pdbx_seq_one_letter_code
_entity_poly.pdbx_strand_id
1 'polypeptide(L)'
;IMQLPEHTDDVLEITRIAMQAIDEIFKPGFKYKKAGIILMEIIPKTKFSPDLFTDYSLQIKRSKLSDALDHITHKYGKNTLSLGLCGRKEEHWQMNQERKSPNYLTEWNELFRVR
;
A
#
# COMPACT_ATOMS: atom_id res chain seq x y z
N ILE A 1 4.73 7.00 17.07
CA ILE A 1 3.74 5.93 16.83
C ILE A 1 2.38 6.62 16.87
N MET A 2 1.60 6.53 15.80
CA MET A 2 0.30 7.18 15.70
C MET A 2 -0.78 6.12 15.91
N GLN A 3 -1.65 6.34 16.89
CA GLN A 3 -2.74 5.41 17.20
C GLN A 3 -3.97 5.78 16.39
N LEU A 4 -4.60 4.78 15.78
CA LEU A 4 -5.89 4.96 15.13
C LEU A 4 -6.99 4.79 16.19
N PRO A 5 -8.09 5.56 16.11
CA PRO A 5 -9.19 5.47 17.06
C PRO A 5 -9.92 4.12 16.97
N GLU A 6 -9.95 3.53 15.78
CA GLU A 6 -10.57 2.23 15.51
C GLU A 6 -9.70 1.44 14.52
N HIS A 7 -9.84 0.11 14.51
CA HIS A 7 -9.25 -0.72 13.47
C HIS A 7 -9.93 -0.40 12.12
N THR A 8 -9.14 -0.14 11.08
CA THR A 8 -9.64 0.22 9.75
C THR A 8 -8.89 -0.53 8.66
N ASP A 9 -9.60 -0.90 7.60
CA ASP A 9 -9.05 -1.44 6.35
C ASP A 9 -9.14 -0.42 5.20
N ASP A 10 -9.56 0.82 5.47
CA ASP A 10 -9.70 1.87 4.46
C ASP A 10 -8.32 2.46 4.09
N VAL A 11 -7.89 2.18 2.87
CA VAL A 11 -6.62 2.66 2.31
C VAL A 11 -6.53 4.19 2.32
N LEU A 12 -7.64 4.90 2.11
CA LEU A 12 -7.66 6.36 2.10
C LEU A 12 -7.38 6.94 3.49
N GLU A 13 -7.99 6.35 4.51
CA GLU A 13 -7.82 6.75 5.90
C GLU A 13 -6.41 6.48 6.40
N ILE A 14 -5.89 5.27 6.13
CA ILE A 14 -4.51 4.89 6.47
C ILE A 14 -3.52 5.85 5.79
N THR A 15 -3.72 6.14 4.50
CA THR A 15 -2.84 7.04 3.75
C THR A 15 -2.89 8.47 4.31
N ARG A 16 -4.07 8.97 4.65
CA ARG A 16 -4.23 10.30 5.26
C ARG A 16 -3.43 10.43 6.55
N ILE A 17 -3.57 9.46 7.45
CA ILE A 17 -2.88 9.43 8.75
C ILE A 17 -1.37 9.28 8.53
N ALA A 18 -0.94 8.43 7.60
CA ALA A 18 0.47 8.26 7.27
C ALA A 18 1.11 9.56 6.75
N MET A 19 0.41 10.32 5.91
CA MET A 19 0.91 11.62 5.45
C MET A 19 1.05 12.62 6.60
N GLN A 20 0.06 12.69 7.49
CA GLN A 20 0.15 13.52 8.71
C GLN A 20 1.36 13.14 9.57
N ALA A 21 1.58 11.84 9.78
CA ALA A 21 2.73 11.36 10.53
C ALA A 21 4.06 11.70 9.85
N ILE A 22 4.12 11.68 8.51
CA ILE A 22 5.30 12.08 7.74
C ILE A 22 5.59 13.57 7.96
N ASP A 23 4.57 14.43 7.90
CA ASP A 23 4.71 15.87 8.10
C ASP A 23 5.28 16.19 9.51
N GLU A 24 4.90 15.41 10.53
CA GLU A 24 5.41 15.58 11.90
C GLU A 24 6.88 15.14 12.07
N ILE A 25 7.29 14.06 11.41
CA ILE A 25 8.66 13.52 11.56
C ILE A 25 9.65 14.13 10.57
N PHE A 26 9.16 14.79 9.53
CA PHE A 26 9.99 15.36 8.47
C PHE A 26 10.79 16.55 9.00
N LYS A 27 12.12 16.43 8.95
CA LYS A 27 13.04 17.52 9.29
C LYS A 27 13.68 18.10 8.03
N PRO A 28 13.55 19.43 7.78
CA PRO A 28 14.20 20.08 6.65
C PRO A 28 15.72 20.01 6.79
N GLY A 29 16.43 20.01 5.67
CA GLY A 29 17.90 19.96 5.61
C GLY A 29 18.52 18.56 5.64
N PHE A 30 17.73 17.50 5.85
CA PHE A 30 18.19 16.12 5.79
C PHE A 30 17.79 15.43 4.48
N LYS A 31 18.65 14.53 3.99
CA LYS A 31 18.35 13.66 2.84
C LYS A 31 17.78 12.33 3.34
N TYR A 32 16.56 12.00 2.92
CA TYR A 32 15.90 10.74 3.26
C TYR A 32 16.01 9.76 2.09
N LYS A 33 16.40 8.50 2.37
CA LYS A 33 16.53 7.45 1.35
C LYS A 33 15.24 6.65 1.16
N LYS A 34 14.53 6.35 2.24
CA LYS A 34 13.30 5.57 2.25
C LYS A 34 12.50 5.88 3.51
N ALA A 35 11.18 5.86 3.40
CA ALA A 35 10.25 5.78 4.52
C ALA A 35 9.40 4.50 4.38
N GLY A 36 8.94 3.97 5.50
CA GLY A 36 8.08 2.79 5.53
C GLY A 36 7.02 2.95 6.62
N ILE A 37 5.87 2.36 6.39
CA ILE A 37 4.75 2.32 7.34
C ILE A 37 4.65 0.88 7.83
N ILE A 38 4.48 0.71 9.15
CA ILE A 38 4.25 -0.59 9.77
C ILE A 38 2.88 -0.54 10.40
N LEU A 39 1.99 -1.43 9.95
CA LEU A 39 0.69 -1.64 10.57
C LEU A 39 0.85 -2.65 11.70
N MET A 40 0.33 -2.30 12.87
CA MET A 40 0.34 -3.15 14.06
C MET A 40 -1.10 -3.51 14.43
N GLU A 41 -1.28 -4.53 15.26
CA GLU A 41 -2.61 -4.93 15.79
C GLU A 41 -3.63 -5.27 14.69
N ILE A 42 -3.20 -6.07 13.72
CA ILE A 42 -4.06 -6.54 12.64
C ILE A 42 -5.01 -7.61 13.20
N ILE A 43 -6.31 -7.37 13.06
CA ILE A 43 -7.37 -8.30 13.47
C ILE A 43 -8.18 -8.78 12.25
N PRO A 44 -8.76 -9.99 12.29
CA PRO A 44 -9.72 -10.43 11.29
C PRO A 44 -10.94 -9.50 11.23
N LYS A 45 -11.41 -9.17 10.02
CA LYS A 45 -12.60 -8.32 9.81
C LYS A 45 -13.87 -8.87 10.50
N THR A 46 -13.96 -10.19 10.67
CA THR A 46 -15.07 -10.85 11.40
C THR A 46 -15.09 -10.58 12.89
N LYS A 47 -13.96 -10.16 13.49
CA LYS A 47 -13.84 -9.82 14.91
C LYS A 47 -13.97 -8.31 15.17
N PHE A 48 -14.10 -7.51 14.13
CA PHE A 48 -14.29 -6.08 14.27
C PHE A 48 -15.70 -5.79 14.76
N SER A 49 -15.80 -5.09 15.88
CA SER A 49 -17.06 -4.54 16.38
C SER A 49 -16.98 -3.01 16.33
N PRO A 50 -17.87 -2.35 15.56
CA PRO A 50 -17.94 -0.89 15.54
C PRO A 50 -18.40 -0.32 16.88
N ASP A 51 -18.05 0.94 17.14
CA ASP A 51 -18.51 1.67 18.32
C ASP A 51 -20.01 2.00 18.24
N LEU A 52 -20.61 2.35 19.39
CA LEU A 52 -22.02 2.72 19.49
C LEU A 52 -22.36 3.95 18.64
N PHE A 53 -21.39 4.85 18.45
CA PHE A 53 -21.57 6.11 17.72
C PHE A 53 -21.07 6.05 16.27
N THR A 54 -20.70 4.86 15.77
CA THR A 54 -20.25 4.71 14.38
C THR A 54 -21.38 5.01 13.39
N ASP A 55 -21.11 5.84 12.39
CA ASP A 55 -22.02 6.05 11.26
C ASP A 55 -21.94 4.85 10.31
N TYR A 56 -22.82 3.88 10.52
CA TYR A 56 -22.95 2.69 9.69
C TYR A 56 -23.18 3.01 8.20
N SER A 57 -23.84 4.13 7.89
CA SER A 57 -24.13 4.49 6.50
C SER A 57 -22.85 4.89 5.76
N LEU A 58 -21.98 5.64 6.44
CA LEU A 58 -20.67 6.03 5.92
C LEU A 58 -19.76 4.80 5.83
N GLN A 59 -19.77 3.94 6.84
CA GLN A 59 -18.96 2.72 6.85
C GLN A 59 -19.30 1.77 5.69
N ILE A 60 -20.59 1.56 5.42
CA ILE A 60 -21.04 0.75 4.28
C ILE A 60 -20.59 1.37 2.95
N LYS A 61 -20.67 2.70 2.80
CA LYS A 61 -20.18 3.39 1.60
C LYS A 61 -18.68 3.20 1.41
N ARG A 62 -17.89 3.35 2.48
CA ARG A 62 -16.44 3.12 2.46
C ARG A 62 -16.08 1.68 2.13
N SER A 63 -16.76 0.69 2.71
CA SER A 63 -16.53 -0.72 2.37
C SER A 63 -16.80 -0.99 0.89
N LYS A 64 -17.93 -0.51 0.34
CA LYS A 64 -18.25 -0.67 -1.08
C LYS A 64 -17.21 -0.02 -1.99
N LEU A 65 -16.67 1.13 -1.58
CA LEU A 65 -15.58 1.77 -2.31
C LEU A 65 -14.34 0.88 -2.30
N SER A 66 -13.92 0.41 -1.12
CA SER A 66 -12.76 -0.47 -0.98
C SER A 66 -12.90 -1.73 -1.83
N ASP A 67 -14.06 -2.39 -1.79
CA ASP A 67 -14.36 -3.57 -2.59
C ASP A 67 -14.27 -3.29 -4.10
N ALA A 68 -14.73 -2.11 -4.54
CA ALA A 68 -14.64 -1.71 -5.94
C ALA A 68 -13.19 -1.46 -6.39
N LEU A 69 -12.37 -0.82 -5.53
CA LEU A 69 -10.94 -0.60 -5.77
C LEU A 69 -10.20 -1.95 -5.90
N ASP A 70 -10.50 -2.89 -5.01
CA ASP A 70 -9.91 -4.23 -5.02
C ASP A 70 -10.33 -5.02 -6.26
N HIS A 71 -11.61 -4.95 -6.65
CA HIS A 71 -12.10 -5.62 -7.85
C HIS A 71 -11.41 -5.10 -9.12
N ILE A 72 -11.22 -3.77 -9.24
CA ILE A 72 -10.48 -3.17 -10.36
C ILE A 72 -9.02 -3.63 -10.35
N THR A 73 -8.36 -3.57 -9.19
CA THR A 73 -6.95 -3.96 -9.04
C THR A 73 -6.74 -5.44 -9.37
N HIS A 74 -7.68 -6.30 -8.97
CA HIS A 74 -7.63 -7.73 -9.26
C HIS A 74 -7.85 -8.01 -10.76
N LYS A 75 -8.78 -7.29 -11.40
CA LYS A 75 -9.12 -7.49 -12.82
C LYS A 75 -8.03 -7.00 -13.78
N TYR A 76 -7.45 -5.84 -13.52
CA TYR A 76 -6.52 -5.18 -14.46
C TYR A 76 -5.05 -5.30 -14.07
N GLY A 77 -4.76 -5.82 -12.87
CA GLY A 77 -3.41 -6.04 -12.38
C GLY A 77 -2.89 -4.95 -11.43
N LYS A 78 -1.78 -5.25 -10.76
CA LYS A 78 -1.10 -4.36 -9.81
C LYS A 78 -0.65 -3.07 -10.54
N ASN A 79 -0.75 -1.92 -9.86
CA ASN A 79 -0.49 -0.58 -10.41
C ASN A 79 -1.52 -0.03 -11.42
N THR A 80 -2.65 -0.69 -11.67
CA THR A 80 -3.69 -0.09 -12.54
C THR A 80 -4.31 1.15 -11.90
N LEU A 81 -4.52 1.10 -10.59
CA LEU A 81 -5.11 2.17 -9.82
C LEU A 81 -4.14 2.58 -8.71
N SER A 82 -3.95 3.89 -8.56
CA SER A 82 -3.20 4.48 -7.46
C SER A 82 -3.97 5.65 -6.88
N LEU A 83 -3.71 5.94 -5.61
CA LEU A 83 -4.21 7.17 -5.01
C LEU A 83 -3.57 8.37 -5.71
N GLY A 84 -4.32 9.46 -5.91
CA GLY A 84 -3.80 10.65 -6.60
C GLY A 84 -2.58 11.28 -5.92
N LEU A 85 -2.42 11.06 -4.61
CA LEU A 85 -1.25 11.46 -3.82
C LEU A 85 0.00 10.62 -4.18
N CYS A 86 -0.20 9.36 -4.54
CA CYS A 86 0.85 8.52 -5.11
C CYS A 86 1.03 8.96 -6.56
N GLY A 87 1.84 9.99 -6.77
CA GLY A 87 2.15 10.51 -8.10
C GLY A 87 2.39 9.38 -9.09
N ARG A 88 1.75 9.48 -10.26
CA ARG A 88 1.87 8.47 -11.33
C ARG A 88 3.31 8.48 -11.82
N LYS A 89 4.13 7.61 -11.25
CA LYS A 89 5.49 7.39 -11.71
C LYS A 89 5.39 6.70 -13.08
N GLU A 90 5.72 7.42 -14.14
CA GLU A 90 6.68 6.84 -15.09
C GLU A 90 7.85 6.34 -14.22
N GLU A 91 8.03 5.02 -14.18
CA GLU A 91 8.83 4.29 -13.21
C GLU A 91 10.32 4.66 -13.26
N HIS A 92 10.73 5.81 -12.73
CA HIS A 92 12.15 6.15 -12.63
C HIS A 92 12.87 5.42 -11.49
N TRP A 93 12.12 4.87 -10.53
CA TRP A 93 12.69 4.07 -9.44
C TRP A 93 12.28 2.62 -9.60
N GLN A 94 13.01 1.91 -10.45
CA GLN A 94 13.03 0.46 -10.46
C GLN A 94 14.10 -0.04 -9.48
N MET A 95 13.90 -1.24 -8.95
CA MET A 95 14.93 -1.90 -8.14
C MET A 95 16.21 -1.99 -8.99
N ASN A 96 17.30 -1.37 -8.54
CA ASN A 96 18.58 -1.52 -9.25
C ASN A 96 19.05 -2.97 -9.08
N GLN A 97 18.87 -3.77 -10.14
CA GLN A 97 19.19 -5.20 -10.22
C GLN A 97 20.44 -5.45 -11.09
N GLU A 98 21.36 -4.48 -11.23
CA GLU A 98 22.58 -4.60 -12.05
C GLU A 98 23.45 -5.83 -11.72
N ARG A 99 23.30 -6.41 -10.53
CA ARG A 99 24.05 -7.60 -10.08
C ARG A 99 23.20 -8.84 -9.85
N LYS A 100 21.97 -8.87 -10.39
CA LYS A 100 21.11 -10.04 -10.26
C LYS A 100 21.61 -11.16 -11.17
N SER A 101 21.77 -12.37 -10.64
CA SER A 101 22.03 -13.56 -11.45
C SER A 101 20.80 -13.92 -12.28
N PRO A 102 20.95 -14.52 -13.48
CA PRO A 102 19.82 -14.99 -14.26
C PRO A 102 18.91 -15.94 -13.47
N ASN A 103 17.62 -15.87 -13.74
CA ASN A 103 16.53 -16.64 -13.16
C ASN A 103 16.51 -18.09 -13.70
N TYR A 104 17.60 -18.85 -13.51
CA TYR A 104 17.76 -20.18 -14.10
C TYR A 104 16.63 -21.17 -13.78
N LEU A 105 15.97 -21.02 -12.63
CA LEU A 105 14.95 -21.97 -12.17
C LEU A 105 13.51 -21.50 -12.42
N THR A 106 13.32 -20.21 -12.72
CA THR A 106 11.98 -19.61 -12.77
C THR A 106 11.64 -19.04 -14.13
N GLU A 107 12.61 -18.92 -15.05
CA GLU A 107 12.39 -18.32 -16.36
C GLU A 107 13.17 -19.06 -17.46
N TRP A 108 12.45 -19.72 -18.36
CA TRP A 108 13.03 -20.55 -19.43
C TRP A 108 13.95 -19.77 -20.37
N ASN A 109 13.70 -18.48 -20.56
CA ASN A 109 14.52 -17.61 -21.42
C ASN A 109 15.88 -17.27 -20.80
N GLU A 110 16.03 -17.44 -19.49
CA GLU A 110 17.26 -17.13 -18.76
C GLU A 110 18.09 -18.39 -18.45
N LEU A 111 17.73 -19.53 -19.03
CA LEU A 111 18.50 -20.78 -18.95
C LEU A 111 19.83 -20.69 -19.69
N PHE A 112 20.84 -21.34 -19.12
CA PHE A 112 22.18 -21.42 -19.70
C PHE A 112 22.12 -22.19 -21.03
N ARG A 113 22.43 -21.53 -22.15
CA ARG A 113 22.49 -22.17 -23.47
C ARG A 113 23.92 -22.62 -23.76
N VAL A 114 24.09 -23.92 -24.00
CA VAL A 114 25.35 -24.51 -24.45
C VAL A 114 25.41 -24.43 -25.98
N ARG A 115 26.54 -24.01 -26.54
CA ARG A 115 26.80 -23.99 -27.99
C ARG A 115 27.28 -25.34 -28.49
#